data_AF-A0A2S7KXP1-F1
#
_entry.id   AF-A0A2S7KXP1-F1
#
_cell.length_a   1.000
_cell.length_b   1.000
_cell.length_c   1.000
_cell.angle_alpha   90.00
_cell.angle_beta   90.00
_cell.angle_gamma   90.00
#
_symmetry.space_group_name_H-M   'P 1'
#
loop_
_entity.id
_entity.type
_entity.pdbx_description
1 polymer ?
#
loop_
_entity_poly.entity_id
_entity_poly.type
_entity_poly.pdbx_seq_one_letter_code
_entity_poly.pdbx_strand_id
1 'polypeptide(L)'
;MKSPNTLLTYTILKNEISDTPLKTEILTDILLEKKESITENKLKILLKTLYDERKNRTGFTHHETPNTIAVYAYLTKEKANSGMGQWVAMISKTNMNDNSIPEFKINKIQLNSIAQKKESILGLSNKKRREIWKKIILAERYGSEMAHKIHPIKAGSTQEDLVIGGKLIEKWQLVRENEIIKEYKINQQILDSITLEGLTQGWAFPEYLPK
;
A
#
# COMPACT_ATOMS: atom_id res chain seq x y z
N MET A 1 15.82 -34.04 4.32
CA MET A 1 14.35 -34.06 4.24
C MET A 1 13.87 -32.66 3.86
N LYS A 2 13.19 -32.50 2.72
CA LYS A 2 12.52 -31.23 2.36
C LYS A 2 11.24 -31.17 3.20
N SER A 3 11.11 -30.19 4.08
CA SER A 3 9.87 -29.97 4.82
C SER A 3 8.70 -29.83 3.84
N PRO A 4 7.52 -30.41 4.11
CA PRO A 4 6.35 -30.19 3.27
C PRO A 4 6.13 -28.68 3.15
N ASN A 5 6.04 -28.20 1.91
CA ASN A 5 5.97 -26.78 1.61
C ASN A 5 4.57 -26.29 1.97
N THR A 6 4.32 -26.01 3.26
CA THR A 6 3.02 -25.54 3.72
C THR A 6 2.77 -24.15 3.16
N LEU A 7 1.62 -24.01 2.48
CA LEU A 7 1.13 -22.71 2.02
C LEU A 7 0.89 -21.82 3.24
N LEU A 8 1.27 -20.54 3.12
CA LEU A 8 0.94 -19.55 4.14
C LEU A 8 -0.58 -19.49 4.32
N THR A 9 -1.03 -19.51 5.57
CA THR A 9 -2.45 -19.31 5.87
C THR A 9 -2.84 -17.86 5.62
N TYR A 10 -4.00 -17.67 5.01
CA TYR A 10 -4.52 -16.36 4.63
C TYR A 10 -6.04 -16.31 4.73
N THR A 11 -6.59 -15.09 4.77
CA THR A 11 -8.02 -14.82 4.62
C THR A 11 -8.22 -13.90 3.42
N ILE A 12 -9.25 -14.13 2.61
CA ILE A 12 -9.62 -13.19 1.53
C ILE A 12 -10.31 -11.99 2.18
N LEU A 13 -9.75 -10.79 1.97
CA LEU A 13 -10.35 -9.52 2.40
C LEU A 13 -11.33 -9.00 1.36
N LYS A 14 -10.93 -9.07 0.09
CA LYS A 14 -11.67 -8.52 -1.04
C LYS A 14 -11.47 -9.42 -2.25
N ASN A 15 -12.54 -9.63 -3.02
CA ASN A 15 -12.47 -10.33 -4.29
C ASN A 15 -13.41 -9.66 -5.29
N GLU A 16 -12.88 -8.70 -6.03
CA GLU A 16 -13.62 -7.94 -7.04
C GLU A 16 -13.51 -8.61 -8.38
N ILE A 17 -14.66 -8.71 -9.05
CA ILE A 17 -14.78 -9.27 -10.38
C ILE A 17 -15.49 -8.22 -11.22
N SER A 18 -14.85 -7.80 -12.30
CA SER A 18 -15.44 -6.92 -13.30
C SER A 18 -15.44 -7.65 -14.62
N ASP A 19 -16.61 -7.74 -15.26
CA ASP A 19 -16.76 -8.39 -16.56
C ASP A 19 -17.43 -7.43 -17.53
N THR A 20 -16.70 -7.03 -18.55
CA THR A 20 -17.11 -6.07 -19.57
C THR A 20 -16.65 -6.57 -20.94
N PRO A 21 -17.23 -6.10 -22.05
CA PRO A 21 -16.80 -6.51 -23.39
C PRO A 21 -15.30 -6.36 -23.64
N LEU A 22 -14.67 -5.34 -23.04
CA LEU A 22 -13.25 -5.05 -23.20
C LEU A 22 -12.35 -5.78 -22.18
N LYS A 23 -12.89 -6.14 -21.01
CA LYS A 23 -12.09 -6.55 -19.87
C LYS A 23 -12.86 -7.45 -18.92
N THR A 24 -12.26 -8.60 -18.61
CA THR A 24 -12.66 -9.46 -17.50
C THR A 24 -11.53 -9.48 -16.49
N GLU A 25 -11.76 -8.84 -15.35
CA GLU A 25 -10.77 -8.62 -14.30
C GLU A 25 -11.14 -9.33 -13.01
N ILE A 26 -10.12 -9.90 -12.35
CA ILE A 26 -10.21 -10.41 -10.98
C ILE A 26 -9.13 -9.74 -10.13
N LEU A 27 -9.56 -8.91 -9.17
CA LEU A 27 -8.68 -8.34 -8.15
C LEU A 27 -8.95 -9.00 -6.80
N THR A 28 -7.91 -9.49 -6.14
CA THR A 28 -8.03 -10.12 -4.84
C THR A 28 -7.07 -9.52 -3.83
N ASP A 29 -7.60 -9.09 -2.70
CA ASP A 29 -6.82 -8.72 -1.53
C ASP A 29 -6.90 -9.85 -0.50
N ILE A 30 -5.73 -10.29 -0.01
CA ILE A 30 -5.63 -11.30 1.06
C ILE A 30 -4.90 -10.73 2.27
N LEU A 31 -5.30 -11.19 3.46
CA LEU A 31 -4.63 -10.94 4.72
C LEU A 31 -3.85 -12.19 5.13
N LEU A 32 -2.54 -12.05 5.33
CA LEU A 32 -1.69 -13.14 5.82
C LEU A 32 -1.88 -13.35 7.32
N GLU A 33 -2.03 -14.59 7.75
CA GLU A 33 -2.02 -14.94 9.16
C GLU A 33 -0.59 -15.04 9.69
N LYS A 34 -0.33 -14.45 10.86
CA LYS A 34 1.01 -14.44 11.48
C LYS A 34 1.37 -15.72 12.25
N LYS A 35 0.77 -16.85 11.86
CA LYS A 35 1.02 -18.16 12.50
C LYS A 35 2.34 -18.79 12.07
N GLU A 36 2.82 -18.45 10.88
CA GLU A 36 4.03 -19.00 10.28
C GLU A 36 5.04 -17.90 9.93
N SER A 37 6.30 -18.31 9.73
CA SER A 37 7.32 -17.43 9.16
C SER A 37 6.96 -17.05 7.72
N ILE A 38 6.72 -15.76 7.51
CA ILE A 38 6.46 -15.19 6.18
C ILE A 38 7.81 -14.94 5.50
N THR A 39 8.04 -15.61 4.36
CA THR A 39 9.25 -15.46 3.55
C THR A 39 8.87 -15.16 2.11
N GLU A 40 9.80 -14.57 1.36
CA GLU A 40 9.63 -14.29 -0.07
C GLU A 40 9.24 -15.54 -0.88
N ASN A 41 9.91 -16.68 -0.65
CA ASN A 41 9.59 -17.91 -1.36
C ASN A 41 8.17 -18.40 -1.06
N LYS A 42 7.77 -18.38 0.22
CA LYS A 42 6.41 -18.76 0.61
C LYS A 42 5.34 -17.82 0.04
N LEU A 43 5.61 -16.50 0.01
CA LEU A 43 4.74 -15.52 -0.64
C LEU A 43 4.60 -15.80 -2.13
N LYS A 44 5.70 -16.10 -2.82
CA LYS A 44 5.70 -16.43 -4.25
C LYS A 44 4.88 -17.68 -4.54
N ILE A 45 5.05 -18.73 -3.74
CA ILE A 45 4.28 -19.97 -3.88
C ILE A 45 2.79 -19.68 -3.66
N LEU A 46 2.42 -19.04 -2.55
CA LEU A 46 1.02 -18.72 -2.24
C LEU A 46 0.38 -17.88 -3.36
N LEU A 47 1.01 -16.77 -3.73
CA LEU A 47 0.45 -15.87 -4.73
C LEU A 47 0.33 -16.53 -6.10
N LYS A 48 1.32 -17.36 -6.50
CA LYS A 48 1.22 -18.14 -7.74
C LYS A 48 0.04 -19.12 -7.70
N THR A 49 -0.15 -19.85 -6.60
CA THR A 49 -1.29 -20.77 -6.43
C THR A 49 -2.61 -20.03 -6.60
N LEU A 50 -2.79 -18.89 -5.92
CA LEU A 50 -4.01 -18.09 -6.01
C LEU A 50 -4.23 -17.49 -7.40
N TYR A 51 -3.15 -17.08 -8.06
CA TYR A 51 -3.20 -16.58 -9.43
C TYR A 51 -3.65 -17.68 -10.40
N ASP A 52 -3.07 -18.88 -10.31
CA ASP A 52 -3.39 -20.00 -11.20
C ASP A 52 -4.85 -20.45 -11.01
N GLU A 53 -5.36 -20.49 -9.78
CA GLU A 53 -6.78 -20.75 -9.49
C GLU A 53 -7.71 -19.77 -10.21
N ARG A 54 -7.36 -18.47 -10.21
CA ARG A 54 -8.16 -17.41 -10.84
C ARG A 54 -8.06 -17.43 -12.35
N LYS A 55 -6.87 -17.72 -12.88
CA LYS A 55 -6.61 -17.87 -14.31
C LYS A 55 -7.51 -18.92 -14.94
N ASN A 56 -7.75 -20.02 -14.23
CA ASN A 56 -8.57 -21.13 -14.72
C ASN A 56 -10.07 -20.94 -14.44
N ARG A 57 -10.48 -19.80 -13.88
CA ARG A 57 -11.90 -19.50 -13.66
C ARG A 57 -12.57 -19.23 -15.02
N THR A 58 -13.76 -19.78 -15.18
CA THR A 58 -14.59 -19.62 -16.38
C THR A 58 -16.00 -19.16 -16.01
N GLY A 59 -16.87 -19.02 -17.02
CA GLY A 59 -18.28 -18.68 -16.83
C GLY A 59 -18.57 -17.18 -16.81
N PHE A 60 -17.71 -16.36 -17.41
CA PHE A 60 -18.00 -14.94 -17.62
C PHE A 60 -18.86 -14.74 -18.88
N THR A 61 -19.53 -13.59 -18.94
CA THR A 61 -20.45 -13.26 -20.03
C THR A 61 -19.68 -12.87 -21.29
N HIS A 62 -18.58 -12.14 -21.12
CA HIS A 62 -17.87 -11.57 -22.26
C HIS A 62 -16.66 -12.38 -22.69
N HIS A 63 -15.85 -12.90 -21.76
CA HIS A 63 -14.62 -13.66 -22.07
C HIS A 63 -14.68 -15.06 -21.43
N GLU A 64 -14.06 -16.06 -22.06
CA GLU A 64 -14.06 -17.42 -21.49
C GLU A 64 -13.27 -17.49 -20.16
N THR A 65 -12.19 -16.72 -20.07
CA THR A 65 -11.28 -16.60 -18.92
C THR A 65 -10.95 -15.13 -18.66
N PRO A 66 -10.53 -14.74 -17.44
CA PRO A 66 -10.12 -13.37 -17.17
C PRO A 66 -8.92 -12.95 -18.03
N ASN A 67 -8.85 -11.67 -18.39
CA ASN A 67 -7.73 -11.08 -19.13
C ASN A 67 -6.88 -10.10 -18.28
N THR A 68 -7.32 -9.81 -17.06
CA THR A 68 -6.53 -9.17 -16.02
C THR A 68 -6.72 -9.88 -14.68
N ILE A 69 -5.61 -10.18 -14.01
CA ILE A 69 -5.64 -10.77 -12.66
C ILE A 69 -4.61 -10.05 -11.81
N ALA A 70 -4.99 -9.68 -10.60
CA ALA A 70 -4.04 -9.26 -9.57
C ALA A 70 -4.42 -9.85 -8.21
N VAL A 71 -3.41 -10.31 -7.47
CA VAL A 71 -3.56 -10.76 -6.08
C VAL A 71 -2.56 -9.99 -5.22
N TYR A 72 -3.07 -9.29 -4.21
CA TYR A 72 -2.31 -8.47 -3.27
C TYR A 72 -2.35 -9.09 -1.88
N ALA A 73 -1.18 -9.32 -1.29
CA ALA A 73 -1.06 -9.81 0.08
C ALA A 73 -0.74 -8.68 1.05
N TYR A 74 -1.45 -8.63 2.18
CA TYR A 74 -1.30 -7.64 3.23
C TYR A 74 -0.97 -8.29 4.57
N LEU A 75 -0.25 -7.55 5.42
CA LEU A 75 0.10 -7.99 6.78
C LEU A 75 -0.92 -7.55 7.84
N THR A 76 -1.72 -6.53 7.56
CA THR A 76 -2.76 -6.01 8.44
C THR A 76 -3.93 -5.46 7.61
N LYS A 77 -5.13 -5.45 8.19
CA LYS A 77 -6.31 -4.81 7.58
C LYS A 77 -6.11 -3.30 7.38
N GLU A 78 -5.48 -2.60 8.33
CA GLU A 78 -5.17 -1.17 8.19
C GLU A 78 -4.35 -0.87 6.92
N LYS A 79 -3.40 -1.74 6.55
CA LYS A 79 -2.60 -1.57 5.33
C LYS A 79 -3.39 -1.86 4.04
N ALA A 80 -4.32 -2.81 4.10
CA ALA A 80 -5.22 -3.08 2.98
C ALA A 80 -6.17 -1.90 2.74
N ASN A 81 -6.78 -1.40 3.82
CA ASN A 81 -7.76 -0.31 3.77
C ASN A 81 -7.15 1.07 3.49
N SER A 82 -5.82 1.22 3.56
CA SER A 82 -5.21 2.53 3.28
C SER A 82 -5.38 2.97 1.83
N GLY A 83 -5.63 2.05 0.89
CA GLY A 83 -5.75 2.36 -0.54
C GLY A 83 -4.44 2.78 -1.21
N MET A 84 -3.33 2.81 -0.47
CA MET A 84 -2.04 3.37 -0.90
C MET A 84 -1.02 2.29 -1.29
N GLY A 85 -1.48 1.11 -1.69
CA GLY A 85 -0.60 0.04 -2.18
C GLY A 85 0.36 -0.54 -1.13
N GLN A 86 -0.02 -0.58 0.15
CA GLN A 86 0.83 -1.08 1.24
C GLN A 86 0.85 -2.62 1.36
N TRP A 87 0.78 -3.33 0.23
CA TRP A 87 0.90 -4.79 0.16
C TRP A 87 2.35 -5.23 0.45
N VAL A 88 2.52 -6.43 1.01
CA VAL A 88 3.84 -7.05 1.23
C VAL A 88 4.35 -7.77 0.00
N ALA A 89 3.43 -8.36 -0.78
CA ALA A 89 3.72 -8.93 -2.08
C ALA A 89 2.49 -8.82 -2.98
N MET A 90 2.72 -8.79 -4.29
CA MET A 90 1.67 -8.90 -5.29
C MET A 90 2.11 -9.79 -6.44
N ILE A 91 1.14 -10.42 -7.08
CA ILE A 91 1.29 -11.01 -8.40
C ILE A 91 0.22 -10.42 -9.31
N SER A 92 0.59 -9.99 -10.51
CA SER A 92 -0.37 -9.46 -11.46
C SER A 92 0.02 -9.73 -12.90
N LYS A 93 -0.99 -9.87 -13.76
CA LYS A 93 -0.83 -9.78 -15.20
C LYS A 93 -1.98 -8.97 -15.77
N THR A 94 -1.66 -7.96 -16.56
CA THR A 94 -2.59 -7.25 -17.42
C THR A 94 -2.43 -7.80 -18.83
N ASN A 95 -3.53 -7.89 -19.59
CA ASN A 95 -3.55 -8.41 -20.95
C ASN A 95 -3.01 -9.85 -21.07
N MET A 96 -3.79 -10.82 -20.59
CA MET A 96 -3.38 -12.24 -20.61
C MET A 96 -3.11 -12.82 -22.00
N ASN A 97 -3.48 -12.13 -23.07
CA ASN A 97 -3.28 -12.54 -24.47
C ASN A 97 -1.84 -12.32 -24.97
N ASP A 98 -1.00 -11.60 -24.23
CA ASP A 98 0.42 -11.49 -24.56
C ASP A 98 1.23 -12.69 -24.00
N ASN A 99 2.41 -12.93 -24.57
CA ASN A 99 3.33 -13.98 -24.09
C ASN A 99 4.06 -13.61 -22.79
N SER A 100 3.70 -12.52 -22.12
CA SER A 100 4.36 -12.12 -20.88
C SER A 100 3.99 -13.05 -19.73
N ILE A 101 4.91 -13.22 -18.80
CA ILE A 101 4.67 -13.96 -17.55
C ILE A 101 4.06 -13.02 -16.50
N PRO A 102 3.26 -13.52 -15.55
CA PRO A 102 2.75 -12.69 -14.46
C PRO A 102 3.92 -12.08 -13.67
N GLU A 103 3.81 -10.79 -13.39
CA GLU A 103 4.81 -10.04 -12.64
C GLU A 103 4.60 -10.27 -11.15
N PHE A 104 5.64 -10.72 -10.46
CA PHE A 104 5.66 -10.87 -9.02
C PHE A 104 6.51 -9.76 -8.39
N LYS A 105 5.93 -8.99 -7.47
CA LYS A 105 6.62 -7.91 -6.74
C LYS A 105 6.58 -8.19 -5.25
N ILE A 106 7.68 -7.82 -4.59
CA ILE A 106 7.77 -7.79 -3.12
C ILE A 106 8.06 -6.37 -2.68
N ASN A 107 7.33 -5.94 -1.67
CA ASN A 107 7.64 -4.73 -0.94
C ASN A 107 8.59 -5.09 0.21
N LYS A 108 9.90 -4.82 0.01
CA LYS A 108 10.94 -5.16 0.98
C LYS A 108 10.77 -4.42 2.31
N ILE A 109 10.27 -3.19 2.29
CA ILE A 109 9.97 -2.43 3.52
C ILE A 109 8.91 -3.20 4.34
N GLN A 110 7.82 -3.61 3.68
CA GLN A 110 6.75 -4.35 4.34
C GLN A 110 7.23 -5.72 4.84
N LEU A 111 8.03 -6.43 4.05
CA LEU A 111 8.56 -7.74 4.44
C LEU A 111 9.53 -7.61 5.63
N ASN A 112 10.43 -6.64 5.61
CA ASN A 112 11.41 -6.41 6.67
C ASN A 112 10.74 -5.90 7.96
N SER A 113 9.61 -5.19 7.86
CA SER A 113 8.84 -4.71 9.03
C SER A 113 8.33 -5.85 9.94
N ILE A 114 8.29 -7.09 9.45
CA ILE A 114 7.87 -8.26 10.22
C ILE A 114 8.87 -8.58 11.35
N ALA A 115 10.16 -8.36 11.13
CA ALA A 115 11.24 -8.74 12.04
C ALA A 115 11.73 -7.60 12.95
N GLN A 116 11.29 -6.36 12.71
CA GLN A 116 11.82 -5.20 13.43
C GLN A 116 11.31 -5.10 14.86
N LYS A 117 12.25 -4.89 15.79
CA LYS A 117 11.95 -4.62 17.20
C LYS A 117 11.52 -3.17 17.39
N LYS A 118 10.60 -2.96 18.34
CA LYS A 118 10.09 -1.63 18.71
C LYS A 118 11.11 -0.94 19.61
N GLU A 119 11.93 -0.07 19.05
CA GLU A 119 12.80 0.78 19.86
C GLU A 119 12.08 2.05 20.29
N SER A 120 12.46 2.61 21.44
CA SER A 120 11.91 3.86 21.93
C SER A 120 12.68 5.03 21.33
N ILE A 121 12.01 5.87 20.54
CA ILE A 121 12.57 7.14 20.07
C ILE A 121 12.16 8.24 21.04
N LEU A 122 13.16 8.92 21.63
CA LEU A 122 13.05 10.24 22.28
C LEU A 122 11.89 10.38 23.29
N GLY A 123 11.69 9.38 24.15
CA GLY A 123 10.72 9.44 25.25
C GLY A 123 9.24 9.30 24.86
N LEU A 124 8.93 9.07 23.57
CA LEU A 124 7.57 8.81 23.12
C LEU A 124 7.28 7.30 23.04
N SER A 125 6.11 6.89 23.54
CA SER A 125 5.65 5.50 23.38
C SER A 125 5.36 5.17 21.91
N ASN A 126 5.48 3.90 21.52
CA ASN A 126 5.19 3.48 20.14
C ASN A 126 3.76 3.85 19.70
N LYS A 127 2.78 3.81 20.62
CA LYS A 127 1.41 4.22 20.35
C LYS A 127 1.35 5.70 19.93
N LYS A 128 1.96 6.60 20.71
CA LYS A 128 2.00 8.04 20.40
C LYS A 128 2.72 8.32 19.08
N ARG A 129 3.85 7.64 18.81
CA ARG A 129 4.56 7.83 17.54
C ARG A 129 3.73 7.40 16.34
N ARG A 130 2.97 6.30 16.45
CA ARG A 130 2.04 5.86 15.41
C ARG A 130 0.85 6.82 15.21
N GLU A 131 0.38 7.48 16.28
CA GLU A 131 -0.65 8.52 16.18
C GLU A 131 -0.11 9.77 15.47
N ILE A 132 1.09 10.22 15.83
CA ILE A 132 1.79 11.34 15.17
C ILE A 132 2.01 11.02 13.69
N TRP A 133 2.48 9.81 13.37
CA TRP A 133 2.62 9.33 11.99
C TRP A 133 1.34 9.42 11.18
N LYS A 134 0.19 8.98 11.73
CA LYS A 134 -1.10 9.10 11.04
C LYS A 134 -1.42 10.57 10.73
N LYS A 135 -1.12 11.50 11.65
CA LYS A 135 -1.31 12.94 11.44
C LYS A 135 -0.36 13.52 10.40
N ILE A 136 0.90 13.07 10.33
CA ILE A 136 1.87 13.48 9.29
C ILE A 136 1.35 13.10 7.90
N ILE A 137 0.89 11.86 7.71
CA ILE A 137 0.33 11.43 6.41
C ILE A 137 -0.94 12.23 6.04
N LEU A 138 -1.76 12.59 7.03
CA LEU A 138 -2.92 13.47 6.78
C LEU A 138 -2.50 14.92 6.45
N ALA A 139 -1.38 15.41 7.00
CA ALA A 139 -0.81 16.71 6.65
C ALA A 139 -0.34 16.75 5.19
N GLU A 140 0.35 15.71 4.72
CA GLU A 140 0.76 15.55 3.31
C GLU A 140 -0.45 15.55 2.37
N ARG A 141 -1.50 14.80 2.73
CA ARG A 141 -2.76 14.75 1.97
C ARG A 141 -3.42 16.13 1.92
N TYR A 142 -3.50 16.82 3.06
CA TYR A 142 -4.03 18.17 3.14
C TYR A 142 -3.23 19.14 2.24
N GLY A 143 -1.90 19.03 2.24
CA GLY A 143 -1.02 19.80 1.36
C GLY A 143 -1.37 19.61 -0.11
N SER A 144 -1.51 18.36 -0.53
CA SER A 144 -1.89 17.97 -1.89
C SER A 144 -3.28 18.46 -2.30
N GLU A 145 -4.28 18.30 -1.43
CA GLU A 145 -5.64 18.78 -1.68
C GLU A 145 -5.70 20.31 -1.83
N MET A 146 -5.01 21.05 -0.94
CA MET A 146 -5.01 22.50 -0.98
C MET A 146 -4.21 23.04 -2.17
N ALA A 147 -3.08 22.42 -2.51
CA ALA A 147 -2.32 22.77 -3.70
C ALA A 147 -3.16 22.55 -4.96
N HIS A 148 -3.84 21.40 -5.10
CA HIS A 148 -4.67 21.11 -6.26
C HIS A 148 -5.86 22.07 -6.40
N LYS A 149 -6.46 22.51 -5.28
CA LYS A 149 -7.53 23.52 -5.30
C LYS A 149 -7.06 24.88 -5.82
N ILE A 150 -5.83 25.27 -5.49
CA ILE A 150 -5.27 26.57 -5.86
C ILE A 150 -4.66 26.52 -7.26
N HIS A 151 -3.91 25.46 -7.57
CA HIS A 151 -3.16 25.25 -8.80
C HIS A 151 -3.39 23.82 -9.33
N PRO A 152 -4.54 23.56 -9.99
CA PRO A 152 -4.85 22.24 -10.49
C PRO A 152 -3.96 21.87 -11.69
N ILE A 153 -3.21 20.77 -11.56
CA ILE A 153 -2.45 20.19 -12.67
C ILE A 153 -3.41 19.53 -13.65
N LYS A 154 -3.30 19.88 -14.93
CA LYS A 154 -4.17 19.41 -16.02
C LYS A 154 -3.33 18.89 -17.18
N ALA A 155 -3.99 18.24 -18.15
CA ALA A 155 -3.34 17.88 -19.40
C ALA A 155 -2.77 19.15 -20.07
N GLY A 156 -1.49 19.12 -20.40
CA GLY A 156 -0.77 20.28 -20.94
C GLY A 156 -0.08 21.18 -19.91
N SER A 157 -0.15 20.86 -18.60
CA SER A 157 0.66 21.56 -17.58
C SER A 157 2.15 21.46 -17.88
N THR A 158 2.89 22.54 -17.60
CA THR A 158 4.33 22.61 -17.85
C THR A 158 5.14 22.10 -16.64
N GLN A 159 6.47 22.03 -16.79
CA GLN A 159 7.36 21.71 -15.68
C GLN A 159 7.28 22.77 -14.57
N GLU A 160 7.13 24.04 -14.93
CA GLU A 160 6.98 25.16 -13.98
C GLU A 160 5.70 25.01 -13.15
N ASP A 161 4.60 24.56 -13.76
CA ASP A 161 3.35 24.28 -13.04
C ASP A 161 3.54 23.22 -11.96
N LEU A 162 4.32 22.17 -12.26
CA LEU A 162 4.64 21.11 -11.30
C LEU A 162 5.48 21.65 -10.14
N VAL A 163 6.44 22.53 -10.43
CA VAL A 163 7.26 23.18 -9.39
C VAL A 163 6.42 24.07 -8.48
N ILE A 164 5.50 24.86 -9.06
CA ILE A 164 4.57 25.70 -8.29
C ILE A 164 3.67 24.83 -7.42
N GLY A 165 3.10 23.76 -7.99
CA GLY A 165 2.30 22.78 -7.27
C GLY A 165 3.05 22.18 -6.09
N GLY A 166 4.29 21.74 -6.30
CA GLY A 166 5.15 21.19 -5.24
C GLY A 166 5.37 22.17 -4.09
N LYS A 167 5.68 23.45 -4.38
CA LYS A 167 5.83 24.49 -3.35
C LYS A 167 4.55 24.74 -2.56
N LEU A 168 3.39 24.67 -3.23
CA LEU A 168 2.09 24.81 -2.56
C LEU A 168 1.81 23.62 -1.63
N ILE A 169 2.15 22.40 -2.05
CA ILE A 169 2.02 21.20 -1.21
C ILE A 169 2.83 21.39 0.07
N GLU A 170 4.11 21.70 -0.06
CA GLU A 170 5.03 21.90 1.06
C GLU A 170 4.53 22.99 2.02
N LYS A 171 4.11 24.14 1.48
CA LYS A 171 3.55 25.24 2.28
C LYS A 171 2.38 24.80 3.14
N TRP A 172 1.41 24.09 2.56
CA TRP A 172 0.18 23.70 3.27
C TRP A 172 0.38 22.50 4.20
N GLN A 173 1.29 21.59 3.85
CA GLN A 173 1.74 20.52 4.73
C GLN A 173 2.40 21.10 5.98
N LEU A 174 3.31 22.06 5.83
CA LEU A 174 4.03 22.70 6.93
C LEU A 174 3.09 23.38 7.95
N VAL A 175 1.96 23.92 7.51
CA VAL A 175 0.93 24.47 8.42
C VAL A 175 0.44 23.39 9.39
N ARG A 176 0.13 22.19 8.89
CA ARG A 176 -0.36 21.07 9.71
C ARG A 176 0.73 20.43 10.55
N GLU A 177 1.94 20.33 10.02
CA GLU A 177 3.09 19.84 10.79
C GLU A 177 3.37 20.73 12.01
N ASN A 178 3.28 22.06 11.85
CA ASN A 178 3.41 22.99 12.97
C ASN A 178 2.30 22.82 14.03
N GLU A 179 1.08 22.45 13.62
CA GLU A 179 0.00 22.11 14.57
C GLU A 179 0.34 20.83 15.35
N ILE A 180 0.86 19.79 14.68
CA ILE A 180 1.28 18.54 15.31
C ILE A 180 2.41 18.79 16.32
N ILE A 181 3.41 19.58 15.95
CA ILE A 181 4.53 19.95 16.82
C ILE A 181 4.04 20.59 18.12
N LYS A 182 3.10 21.55 18.01
CA LYS A 182 2.49 22.22 19.16
C LYS A 182 1.63 21.26 20.01
N GLU A 183 0.79 20.46 19.37
CA GLU A 183 -0.12 19.51 20.04
C GLU A 183 0.64 18.48 20.89
N TYR A 184 1.70 17.91 20.33
CA TYR A 184 2.48 16.86 20.99
C TYR A 184 3.66 17.38 21.81
N LYS A 185 3.90 18.71 21.82
CA LYS A 185 5.04 19.35 22.48
C LYS A 185 6.38 18.73 22.08
N ILE A 186 6.52 18.46 20.78
CA ILE A 186 7.75 17.94 20.17
C ILE A 186 8.46 19.05 19.39
N ASN A 187 9.63 18.76 18.83
CA ASN A 187 10.32 19.65 17.90
C ASN A 187 10.34 19.02 16.49
N GLN A 188 10.84 19.77 15.50
CA GLN A 188 10.93 19.28 14.12
C GLN A 188 11.76 18.00 14.01
N GLN A 189 12.88 17.91 14.74
CA GLN A 189 13.74 16.72 14.70
C GLN A 189 13.02 15.44 15.14
N ILE A 190 12.16 15.52 16.15
CA ILE A 190 11.32 14.38 16.57
C ILE A 190 10.28 14.05 15.49
N LEU A 191 9.64 15.06 14.89
CA LEU A 191 8.67 14.85 13.82
C LEU A 191 9.33 14.13 12.64
N ASP A 192 10.48 14.63 12.16
CA ASP A 192 11.26 14.04 11.07
C ASP A 192 11.71 12.61 11.39
N SER A 193 12.12 12.37 12.63
CA SER A 193 12.50 11.03 13.11
C SER A 193 11.32 10.06 13.06
N ILE A 194 10.12 10.51 13.41
CA ILE A 194 8.89 9.70 13.32
C ILE A 194 8.52 9.46 11.86
N THR A 195 8.69 10.45 10.97
CA THR A 195 8.48 10.28 9.53
C THR A 195 9.40 9.19 8.97
N LEU A 196 10.69 9.27 9.28
CA LEU A 196 11.67 8.28 8.88
C LEU A 196 11.37 6.90 9.48
N GLU A 197 11.01 6.83 10.76
CA GLU A 197 10.61 5.58 11.42
C GLU A 197 9.39 4.97 10.71
N GLY A 198 8.35 5.75 10.44
CA GLY A 198 7.13 5.29 9.78
C GLY A 198 7.37 4.74 8.38
N LEU A 199 8.22 5.41 7.60
CA LEU A 199 8.62 4.96 6.26
C LEU A 199 9.48 3.69 6.33
N THR A 200 10.52 3.67 7.15
CA THR A 200 11.46 2.54 7.24
C THR A 200 10.85 1.29 7.85
N GLN A 201 9.90 1.45 8.77
CA GLN A 201 9.15 0.34 9.38
C GLN A 201 7.85 0.01 8.63
N GLY A 202 7.55 0.70 7.52
CA GLY A 202 6.35 0.46 6.73
C GLY A 202 5.06 0.56 7.55
N TRP A 203 4.91 1.59 8.38
CA TRP A 203 3.70 1.79 9.17
C TRP A 203 2.48 2.03 8.29
N ALA A 204 1.32 1.55 8.75
CA ALA A 204 0.07 1.71 8.02
C ALA A 204 -0.24 3.21 7.83
N PHE A 205 -0.66 3.57 6.63
CA PHE A 205 -1.19 4.88 6.34
C PHE A 205 -2.64 4.92 6.83
N PRO A 206 -3.17 6.09 7.22
CA PRO A 206 -4.58 6.24 7.54
C PRO A 206 -5.45 5.92 6.30
N GLU A 207 -6.65 5.40 6.55
CA GLU A 207 -7.62 5.05 5.52
C GLU A 207 -7.83 6.21 4.53
N TYR A 208 -7.87 5.85 3.24
CA TYR A 208 -8.25 6.79 2.21
C TYR A 208 -9.78 6.86 2.19
N LEU A 209 -10.32 7.96 2.71
CA LEU A 209 -11.73 8.29 2.57
C LEU A 209 -11.86 9.18 1.34
N PRO A 210 -12.21 8.66 0.14
CA PRO A 210 -12.61 9.53 -0.95
C PRO A 210 -13.84 10.31 -0.49
N LYS A 211 -13.75 11.64 -0.56
CA LYS A 211 -14.91 12.54 -0.36
C LYS A 211 -15.77 12.56 -1.60
#